data_AF-A0A2B4RBS4-F1
#
_entry.id   AF-A0A2B4RBS4-F1
#
_cell.length_a   1.000
_cell.length_b   1.000
_cell.length_c   1.000
_cell.angle_alpha   90.00
_cell.angle_beta   90.00
_cell.angle_gamma   90.00
#
_symmetry.space_group_name_H-M   'P 1'
#
loop_
_entity.id
_entity.type
_entity.pdbx_description
1 polymer ?
#
loop_
_entity_poly.entity_id
_entity_poly.type
_entity_poly.pdbx_seq_one_letter_code
_entity_poly.pdbx_strand_id
1 'polypeptide(L)'
;MVLRMLKKIHDKIVRRLRSEPSLATSWRGDFTMDVPLEVFEVTLRHIIQSNNFGHRFEETLAYIKVSITDTRKAVFIFNKMNVDCAIMSRTKLLKRVLGISDELERCEVVISVEKLLVLKYHKNTDVLSVYFCYEYWNQYGIPHH
;
A
#
# COMPACT_ATOMS: atom_id res chain seq x y z
N MET A 1 12.28 -10.98 9.30
CA MET A 1 10.83 -11.27 9.32
C MET A 1 10.00 -10.07 8.87
N VAL A 2 10.20 -8.90 9.49
CA VAL A 2 9.50 -7.63 9.17
C VAL A 2 9.66 -7.19 7.70
N LEU A 3 10.90 -7.11 7.19
CA LEU A 3 11.15 -6.73 5.78
C LEU A 3 10.44 -7.67 4.79
N ARG A 4 10.38 -8.98 5.09
CA ARG A 4 9.67 -9.96 4.27
C ARG A 4 8.15 -9.73 4.29
N MET A 5 7.58 -9.37 5.44
CA MET A 5 6.16 -9.04 5.54
C MET A 5 5.82 -7.79 4.73
N LEU A 6 6.64 -6.74 4.86
CA LEU A 6 6.46 -5.53 4.07
C LEU A 6 6.59 -5.79 2.56
N LYS A 7 7.60 -6.56 2.13
CA LYS A 7 7.73 -6.99 0.72
C LYS A 7 6.49 -7.75 0.24
N LYS A 8 5.94 -8.67 1.04
CA LYS A 8 4.69 -9.37 0.70
C LYS A 8 3.49 -8.42 0.56
N ILE A 9 3.37 -7.41 1.43
CA ILE A 9 2.32 -6.39 1.33
C ILE A 9 2.48 -5.62 0.02
N HIS A 10 3.70 -5.17 -0.30
CA HIS A 10 4.01 -4.48 -1.55
C HIS A 10 3.66 -5.30 -2.78
N ASP A 11 4.14 -6.55 -2.86
CA ASP A 11 3.85 -7.46 -3.98
C ASP A 11 2.34 -7.67 -4.14
N LYS A 12 1.60 -7.82 -3.03
CA LYS A 12 0.13 -7.96 -3.06
C LYS A 12 -0.56 -6.69 -3.55
N ILE A 13 -0.11 -5.50 -3.15
CA ILE A 13 -0.64 -4.22 -3.66
C ILE A 13 -0.41 -4.15 -5.17
N VAL A 14 0.84 -4.33 -5.63
CA VAL A 14 1.19 -4.24 -7.05
C VAL A 14 0.38 -5.23 -7.90
N ARG A 15 0.22 -6.49 -7.44
CA ARG A 15 -0.58 -7.51 -8.15
C ARG A 15 -2.06 -7.15 -8.28
N ARG A 16 -2.58 -6.28 -7.41
CA ARG A 16 -3.98 -5.84 -7.40
C ARG A 16 -4.22 -4.60 -8.25
N LEU A 17 -3.16 -3.92 -8.69
CA LEU A 17 -3.24 -2.84 -9.67
C LEU A 17 -3.54 -3.43 -11.06
N ARG A 18 -4.66 -3.04 -11.67
CA ARG A 18 -5.14 -3.55 -12.97
C ARG A 18 -5.63 -2.38 -13.85
N SER A 19 -5.41 -2.45 -15.16
CA SER A 19 -5.91 -1.43 -16.12
C SER A 19 -7.41 -1.50 -16.37
N GLU A 20 -8.04 -2.63 -16.09
CA GLU A 20 -9.47 -2.81 -16.27
C GLU A 20 -10.14 -3.00 -14.90
N PRO A 21 -10.92 -2.01 -14.44
CA PRO A 21 -11.72 -2.17 -13.24
C PRO A 21 -12.84 -3.18 -13.53
N SER A 22 -13.23 -3.95 -12.53
CA SER A 22 -14.46 -4.74 -12.65
C SER A 22 -15.66 -3.84 -12.38
N LEU A 23 -16.81 -4.16 -12.97
CA LEU A 23 -18.09 -3.46 -12.71
C LEU A 23 -18.45 -3.41 -11.21
N ALA A 24 -17.93 -4.35 -10.39
CA ALA A 24 -18.20 -4.44 -8.96
C ALA A 24 -17.20 -3.67 -8.07
N THR A 25 -15.98 -3.39 -8.57
CA THR A 25 -14.92 -2.73 -7.81
C THR A 25 -14.14 -1.79 -8.72
N SER A 26 -14.70 -0.61 -8.96
CA SER A 26 -13.97 0.45 -9.65
C SER A 26 -12.76 0.87 -8.80
N TRP A 27 -11.56 0.62 -9.31
CA TRP A 27 -10.33 1.30 -8.90
C TRP A 27 -9.99 1.22 -7.39
N ARG A 28 -10.40 0.11 -6.76
CA ARG A 28 -10.14 -0.21 -5.36
C ARG A 28 -9.46 -1.56 -5.24
N GLY A 29 -8.46 -1.64 -4.39
CA GLY A 29 -7.74 -2.87 -4.05
C GLY A 29 -7.86 -3.18 -2.58
N ASP A 30 -8.15 -4.44 -2.28
CA ASP A 30 -8.15 -4.96 -0.92
C ASP A 30 -7.60 -6.39 -0.88
N PHE A 31 -7.03 -6.74 0.26
CA PHE A 31 -6.64 -8.11 0.57
C PHE A 31 -6.41 -8.29 2.08
N THR A 32 -6.42 -9.54 2.50
CA THR A 32 -6.01 -9.96 3.84
C THR A 32 -4.75 -10.83 3.78
N MET A 33 -4.04 -10.90 4.89
CA MET A 33 -2.96 -11.86 5.10
C MET A 33 -2.71 -12.12 6.58
N ASP A 34 -2.27 -13.33 6.89
CA ASP A 34 -1.84 -13.68 8.24
C ASP A 34 -0.50 -13.01 8.55
N VAL A 35 -0.45 -12.35 9.70
CA VAL A 35 0.70 -11.60 10.17
C VAL A 35 0.79 -11.79 11.68
N PRO A 36 1.88 -12.37 12.21
CA PRO A 36 2.06 -12.46 13.65
C PRO A 36 2.12 -11.08 14.29
N LEU A 37 1.58 -10.96 15.50
CA LEU A 37 1.47 -9.70 16.23
C LEU A 37 2.81 -9.00 16.37
N GLU A 38 3.87 -9.74 16.71
CA GLU A 38 5.21 -9.17 16.92
C GLU A 38 5.75 -8.53 15.64
N VAL A 39 5.45 -9.12 14.48
CA VAL A 39 5.86 -8.55 13.19
C VAL A 39 5.08 -7.27 12.91
N PHE A 40 3.78 -7.27 13.19
CA PHE A 40 2.95 -6.09 13.02
C PHE A 40 3.35 -4.97 13.96
N GLU A 41 3.60 -5.25 15.24
CA GLU A 41 4.04 -4.27 16.22
C GLU A 41 5.38 -3.64 15.84
N VAL A 42 6.34 -4.43 15.36
CA VAL A 42 7.64 -3.87 14.93
C VAL A 42 7.46 -2.96 13.71
N THR A 43 6.65 -3.36 12.73
CA THR A 43 6.28 -2.51 11.58
C THR A 43 5.61 -1.22 12.06
N LEU A 44 4.66 -1.34 12.98
CA LEU A 44 3.89 -0.22 13.50
C LEU A 44 4.81 0.77 14.23
N ARG A 45 5.52 0.33 15.27
CA ARG A 45 6.31 1.21 16.15
C ARG A 45 7.54 1.78 15.45
N HIS A 46 8.30 0.94 14.73
CA HIS A 46 9.61 1.34 14.21
C HIS A 46 9.59 1.89 12.78
N ILE A 47 8.49 1.74 12.05
CA ILE A 47 8.40 2.19 10.65
C ILE A 47 7.24 3.16 10.47
N ILE A 48 6.02 2.77 10.87
CA ILE A 48 4.85 3.62 10.66
C ILE A 48 4.85 4.78 11.66
N GLN A 49 5.07 4.52 12.94
CA GLN A 49 5.05 5.53 14.01
C GLN A 49 6.44 6.12 14.30
N SER A 50 7.45 5.80 13.49
CA SER A 50 8.78 6.41 13.62
C SER A 50 8.76 7.94 13.46
N ASN A 51 7.69 8.48 12.85
CA ASN A 51 7.34 9.89 12.87
C ASN A 51 5.82 10.05 12.80
N ASN A 52 5.30 11.18 13.28
CA ASN A 52 3.87 11.47 13.38
C ASN A 52 3.24 12.00 12.06
N PHE A 53 3.98 11.98 10.96
CA PHE A 53 3.55 12.58 9.71
C PHE A 53 2.67 11.63 8.87
N GLY A 54 1.65 12.20 8.22
CA GLY A 54 0.93 11.58 7.09
C GLY A 54 0.13 10.31 7.38
N HIS A 55 -0.24 10.07 8.64
CA HIS A 55 -1.10 8.94 9.02
C HIS A 55 -1.98 9.26 10.24
N ARG A 56 -3.06 8.50 10.38
CA ARG A 56 -3.94 8.46 11.56
C ARG A 56 -3.86 7.08 12.19
N PHE A 57 -3.88 7.05 13.50
CA PHE A 57 -3.81 5.83 14.30
C PHE A 57 -5.08 5.68 15.13
N GLU A 58 -5.62 4.48 15.14
CA GLU A 58 -6.81 4.10 15.89
C GLU A 58 -6.57 2.70 16.46
N GLU A 59 -6.69 2.57 17.78
CA GLU A 59 -6.54 1.29 18.45
C GLU A 59 -7.76 1.01 19.32
N THR A 60 -8.26 -0.21 19.19
CA THR A 60 -9.35 -0.75 20.01
C THR A 60 -8.93 -2.09 20.59
N LEU A 61 -9.81 -2.69 21.40
CA LEU A 61 -9.62 -4.05 21.89
C LEU A 61 -9.61 -5.09 20.76
N ALA A 62 -10.32 -4.83 19.66
CA ALA A 62 -10.47 -5.78 18.56
C ALA A 62 -9.44 -5.60 17.43
N TYR A 63 -9.02 -4.36 17.17
CA TYR A 63 -8.12 -4.07 16.04
C TYR A 63 -7.18 -2.91 16.30
N ILE A 64 -6.10 -2.87 15.51
CA ILE A 64 -5.23 -1.71 15.32
C ILE A 64 -5.39 -1.25 13.88
N LYS A 65 -5.71 0.02 13.66
CA LYS A 65 -5.92 0.59 12.34
C LYS A 65 -5.00 1.78 12.13
N VAL A 66 -4.24 1.72 11.05
CA VAL A 66 -3.42 2.81 10.54
C VAL A 66 -4.02 3.26 9.23
N SER A 67 -4.38 4.54 9.14
CA SER A 67 -4.84 5.15 7.88
C SER A 67 -3.79 6.14 7.39
N ILE A 68 -3.13 5.84 6.29
CA ILE A 68 -2.13 6.70 5.67
C ILE A 68 -2.88 7.72 4.80
N THR A 69 -2.64 9.00 5.09
CA THR A 69 -3.35 10.13 4.50
C THR A 69 -2.50 10.91 3.50
N ASP A 70 -1.19 10.66 3.47
CA ASP A 70 -0.24 11.37 2.61
C ASP A 70 0.64 10.38 1.84
N THR A 71 0.75 10.58 0.52
CA THR A 71 1.57 9.75 -0.37
C THR A 71 3.03 9.69 0.05
N ARG A 72 3.60 10.78 0.58
CA ARG A 72 4.99 10.82 1.07
C ARG A 72 5.21 9.83 2.21
N LYS A 73 4.21 9.65 3.08
CA LYS A 73 4.26 8.68 4.17
C LYS A 73 4.20 7.25 3.64
N ALA A 74 3.34 6.98 2.66
CA ALA A 74 3.33 5.68 2.01
C ALA A 74 4.67 5.39 1.33
N VAL A 75 5.19 6.32 0.51
CA VAL A 75 6.51 6.16 -0.13
C VAL A 75 7.60 5.90 0.90
N PHE A 76 7.60 6.58 2.05
CA PHE A 76 8.53 6.30 3.14
C PHE A 76 8.43 4.84 3.64
N ILE A 77 7.22 4.37 3.93
CA ILE A 77 6.96 3.00 4.42
C ILE A 77 7.38 1.97 3.36
N PHE A 78 6.99 2.16 2.09
CA PHE A 78 7.35 1.26 1.00
C PHE A 78 8.83 1.32 0.63
N ASN A 79 9.50 2.47 0.80
CA ASN A 79 10.94 2.59 0.59
C ASN A 79 11.74 1.78 1.63
N LYS A 80 11.23 1.62 2.86
CA LYS A 80 11.81 0.71 3.86
C LYS A 80 11.70 -0.77 3.47
N MET A 81 10.97 -1.10 2.42
CA MET A 81 10.88 -2.45 1.85
C MET A 81 11.97 -2.69 0.81
N ASN A 82 12.52 -1.64 0.21
CA ASN A 82 13.56 -1.70 -0.81
C ASN A 82 14.98 -1.85 -0.23
N VAL A 83 15.10 -2.39 1.00
CA VAL A 83 16.37 -2.53 1.73
C VAL A 83 17.27 -3.62 1.13
N ASP A 84 16.71 -4.53 0.32
CA ASP A 84 17.47 -5.59 -0.38
C ASP A 84 18.21 -5.10 -1.66
N CYS A 85 18.46 -3.80 -1.82
CA CYS A 85 19.20 -3.22 -2.96
C CYS A 85 18.64 -3.55 -4.36
N ALA A 86 17.33 -3.78 -4.49
CA ALA A 86 16.71 -3.78 -5.81
C ALA A 86 16.64 -2.32 -6.32
N ILE A 87 16.99 -2.09 -7.59
CA ILE A 87 16.98 -0.77 -8.25
C ILE A 87 15.53 -0.36 -8.55
N MET A 88 14.65 -0.36 -7.55
CA MET A 88 13.30 0.17 -7.68
C MET A 88 13.32 1.65 -7.30
N SER A 89 13.20 2.51 -8.30
CA SER A 89 13.06 3.96 -8.06
C SER A 89 11.89 4.21 -7.11
N ARG A 90 12.03 5.22 -6.24
CA ARG A 90 10.95 5.69 -5.35
C ARG A 90 9.66 6.00 -6.12
N THR A 91 9.79 6.41 -7.38
CA THR A 91 8.67 6.69 -8.28
C THR A 91 7.91 5.44 -8.72
N LYS A 92 8.47 4.22 -8.56
CA LYS A 92 7.85 2.96 -8.97
C LYS A 92 7.27 2.15 -7.82
N LEU A 93 7.52 2.54 -6.56
CA LEU A 93 7.09 1.79 -5.38
C LEU A 93 5.57 1.59 -5.28
N LEU A 94 4.79 2.56 -5.75
CA LEU A 94 3.33 2.52 -5.71
C LEU A 94 2.71 2.38 -7.11
N LYS A 95 3.51 1.95 -8.10
CA LYS A 95 3.11 1.92 -9.50
C LYS A 95 3.32 0.53 -10.10
N ARG A 96 2.43 0.16 -11.01
CA ARG A 96 2.60 -0.99 -11.92
C ARG A 96 2.59 -0.47 -13.34
N VAL A 97 3.70 -0.62 -14.06
CA VAL A 97 3.77 -0.34 -15.49
C VAL A 97 3.16 -1.53 -16.23
N LEU A 98 2.31 -1.26 -17.22
CA LEU A 98 1.60 -2.29 -17.98
C LEU A 98 2.13 -2.47 -19.41
N GLY A 99 2.81 -1.45 -19.97
CA GLY A 99 3.41 -1.48 -21.30
C GLY A 99 4.84 -2.02 -21.34
N ILE A 100 5.28 -2.43 -22.55
CA ILE A 100 6.61 -3.01 -22.83
C ILE A 100 7.69 -1.91 -22.97
N SER A 101 7.34 -0.67 -23.33
CA SER A 101 8.33 0.40 -23.56
C SER A 101 8.02 1.78 -22.98
N ASP A 102 6.82 2.07 -22.45
CA ASP A 102 6.49 3.41 -21.98
C ASP A 102 5.97 3.43 -20.53
N GLU A 103 6.63 4.23 -19.68
CA GLU A 103 6.17 4.54 -18.30
C GLU A 103 4.83 5.29 -18.26
N LEU A 104 4.24 5.58 -19.43
CA LEU A 104 2.99 6.31 -19.60
C LEU A 104 1.79 5.44 -19.21
N GLU A 105 1.76 4.17 -19.64
CA GLU A 105 0.67 3.26 -19.31
C GLU A 105 0.94 2.54 -17.97
N ARG A 106 0.24 2.98 -16.92
CA ARG A 106 0.51 2.53 -15.56
C ARG A 106 -0.72 2.57 -14.67
N CYS A 107 -0.70 1.74 -13.63
CA CYS A 107 -1.59 1.87 -12.50
C CYS A 107 -0.81 2.44 -11.31
N GLU A 108 -1.41 3.37 -10.57
CA GLU A 108 -0.77 4.06 -9.45
C GLU A 108 -1.69 4.09 -8.23
N VAL A 109 -1.18 3.72 -7.06
CA VAL A 109 -1.91 3.87 -5.80
C VAL A 109 -2.09 5.36 -5.50
N VAL A 110 -3.33 5.76 -5.24
CA VAL A 110 -3.67 7.16 -4.97
C VAL A 110 -4.01 7.32 -3.50
N ILE A 111 -3.31 8.27 -2.88
CA ILE A 111 -3.44 8.57 -1.47
C ILE A 111 -3.75 10.06 -1.31
N SER A 112 -4.90 10.34 -0.71
CA SER A 112 -5.36 11.68 -0.38
C SER A 112 -6.18 11.62 0.90
N VAL A 113 -6.68 12.77 1.37
CA VAL A 113 -7.56 12.83 2.54
C VAL A 113 -8.85 12.01 2.32
N GLU A 114 -9.30 11.88 1.07
CA GLU A 114 -10.50 11.13 0.67
C GLU A 114 -10.20 9.67 0.29
N LYS A 115 -9.01 9.42 -0.28
CA LYS A 115 -8.56 8.09 -0.71
C LYS A 115 -7.44 7.62 0.21
N LEU A 116 -7.78 6.96 1.32
CA LEU A 116 -6.81 6.53 2.32
C LEU A 116 -6.23 5.14 1.99
N LEU A 117 -4.94 4.94 2.27
CA LEU A 117 -4.35 3.61 2.37
C LEU A 117 -4.48 3.12 3.82
N VAL A 118 -5.25 2.05 4.02
CA VAL A 118 -5.60 1.55 5.36
C VAL A 118 -4.93 0.21 5.62
N LEU A 119 -4.24 0.11 6.75
CA LEU A 119 -3.70 -1.13 7.32
C LEU A 119 -4.49 -1.42 8.60
N LYS A 120 -5.33 -2.45 8.60
CA LYS A 120 -6.16 -2.84 9.74
C LYS A 120 -5.76 -4.23 10.22
N TYR A 121 -5.13 -4.29 11.38
CA TYR A 121 -4.75 -5.52 12.05
C TYR A 121 -5.83 -5.99 13.02
N HIS A 122 -6.26 -7.24 12.89
CA HIS A 122 -7.28 -7.87 13.71
C HIS A 122 -6.59 -8.68 14.81
N LYS A 123 -6.67 -8.21 16.07
CA LYS A 123 -5.93 -8.78 17.20
C LYS A 123 -6.32 -10.22 17.54
N ASN A 124 -7.60 -10.55 17.36
CA ASN A 124 -8.12 -11.88 17.72
C ASN A 124 -7.75 -12.97 16.72
N THR A 125 -7.37 -12.61 15.50
CA THR A 125 -7.16 -13.57 14.40
C THR A 125 -5.76 -13.47 13.79
N ASP A 126 -4.93 -12.52 14.24
CA ASP A 126 -3.63 -12.22 13.65
C ASP A 126 -3.67 -12.00 12.13
N VAL A 127 -4.70 -11.29 11.67
CA VAL A 127 -4.92 -10.96 10.27
C VAL A 127 -4.69 -9.48 10.02
N LEU A 128 -3.88 -9.16 9.02
CA LEU A 128 -3.76 -7.81 8.47
C LEU A 128 -4.62 -7.67 7.22
N SER A 129 -5.59 -6.75 7.28
CA SER A 129 -6.42 -6.30 6.16
C SER A 129 -5.84 -5.01 5.60
N VAL A 130 -5.65 -4.95 4.28
CA VAL A 130 -5.12 -3.79 3.56
C VAL A 130 -6.14 -3.30 2.56
N TYR A 131 -6.42 -1.99 2.56
CA TYR A 131 -7.36 -1.35 1.65
C TYR A 131 -6.71 -0.12 1.02
N PHE A 132 -6.90 0.07 -0.29
CA PHE A 132 -6.36 1.22 -1.00
C PHE A 132 -7.15 1.52 -2.27
N CYS A 133 -7.02 2.75 -2.75
CA CYS A 133 -7.51 3.17 -4.07
C CYS A 133 -6.31 3.29 -5.02
N TYR A 134 -6.56 3.10 -6.30
CA TYR A 134 -5.56 3.31 -7.34
C TYR A 134 -6.21 3.86 -8.60
N GLU A 135 -5.42 4.33 -9.54
CA GLU A 135 -5.91 4.89 -10.80
C GLU A 135 -5.08 4.32 -11.95
N TYR A 136 -5.70 4.20 -13.12
CA TYR A 136 -5.01 3.84 -14.35
C TYR A 136 -4.75 5.07 -15.18
N TRP A 137 -3.53 5.16 -15.67
CA TRP A 137 -3.05 6.16 -16.60
C TRP A 137 -2.86 5.45 -17.92
N ASN A 138 -3.58 5.88 -18.94
CA ASN A 138 -3.41 5.30 -20.28
C ASN A 138 -2.09 5.75 -20.93
N GLN A 139 -1.79 5.22 -22.10
CA GLN A 139 -0.61 5.57 -22.89
C GLN A 139 -0.45 7.08 -23.20
N TYR A 140 -1.51 7.88 -23.07
CA TYR A 140 -1.49 9.33 -23.26
C TYR A 140 -1.27 10.11 -21.95
N GLY A 141 -1.07 9.43 -20.83
CA GLY A 141 -0.93 10.05 -19.51
C GLY A 141 -2.24 10.64 -18.99
N ILE A 142 -3.39 10.17 -19.47
CA ILE A 142 -4.70 10.61 -19.00
C ILE A 142 -5.17 9.61 -17.94
N PRO A 143 -5.52 10.08 -16.72
CA PRO A 143 -6.05 9.20 -15.67
C PRO A 143 -7.49 8.79 -15.98
N HIS A 144 -7.80 7.53 -15.75
CA HIS A 144 -9.13 6.94 -15.76
C HIS A 144 -9.50 6.56 -14.33
N HIS A 145 -10.69 6.97 -13.92
CA HIS A 145 -11.25 6.80 -12.57
C HIS A 145 -12.59 6.05 -12.61
#